data_AF-A0A8I2AKQ7-F1
#
_entry.id   AF-A0A8I2AKQ7-F1
#
_cell.length_a   1.000
_cell.length_b   1.000
_cell.length_c   1.000
_cell.angle_alpha   90.00
_cell.angle_beta   90.00
_cell.angle_gamma   90.00
#
_symmetry.space_group_name_H-M   'P 1'
#
loop_
_entity.id
_entity.type
_entity.pdbx_description
1 polymer ?
#
loop_
_entity_poly.entity_id
_entity_poly.type
_entity_poly.pdbx_seq_one_letter_code
_entity_poly.pdbx_strand_id
1 'polypeptide(L)' 'MMHNLAELSKEDKDKVNVDLAASDVAYKERLGKPVIDIEVENQQPEHLGEYFRERLVYYRELSKRLPKGYEYNQE' A
#
# COMPACT_ATOMS: atom_id res chain seq x y z
N MET A 1 17.42 18.12 -3.70
CA MET A 1 17.13 17.69 -5.09
C MET A 1 15.63 17.61 -5.25
N MET A 2 15.10 17.99 -6.40
CA MET A 2 13.66 17.94 -6.66
C MET A 2 13.31 16.51 -7.13
N HIS A 3 12.46 15.81 -6.39
CA HIS A 3 12.02 14.45 -6.74
C HIS A 3 10.71 14.54 -7.53
N ASN A 4 10.80 14.85 -8.84
CA ASN A 4 9.64 14.95 -9.70
C ASN A 4 9.15 13.57 -10.13
N LEU A 5 8.04 13.11 -9.56
CA LEU A 5 7.44 11.82 -9.91
C LEU A 5 6.96 11.75 -11.36
N ALA A 6 6.66 12.90 -12.00
CA ALA A 6 6.25 12.93 -13.40
C ALA A 6 7.40 12.66 -14.37
N GLU A 7 8.66 12.85 -13.96
CA GLU A 7 9.85 12.56 -14.77
C GLU A 7 10.29 11.10 -14.68
N LEU A 8 9.70 10.31 -13.79
CA LEU A 8 10.00 8.90 -13.65
C LEU A 8 9.65 8.11 -14.92
N SER A 9 10.39 7.03 -15.13
CA SER A 9 10.09 6.04 -16.15
C SER A 9 8.69 5.44 -15.91
N LYS A 10 8.09 4.87 -16.95
CA LYS A 10 6.76 4.23 -16.81
C LYS A 10 6.82 3.07 -15.81
N GLU A 11 7.89 2.29 -15.81
CA GLU A 11 8.10 1.18 -14.88
C GLU A 11 8.19 1.66 -13.43
N ASP A 12 8.93 2.74 -13.17
CA ASP A 12 9.05 3.30 -11.82
C ASP A 12 7.72 3.90 -11.34
N LYS A 13 6.95 4.54 -12.25
CA LYS A 13 5.60 5.01 -11.94
C LYS A 13 4.66 3.85 -11.58
N ASP A 14 4.74 2.76 -12.33
CA ASP A 14 3.92 1.56 -12.06
C ASP A 14 4.30 0.95 -10.71
N LYS A 15 5.60 0.88 -10.35
CA LYS A 15 6.04 0.47 -9.00
C LYS A 15 5.52 1.39 -7.90
N VAL A 16 5.55 2.71 -8.10
CA VAL A 16 5.00 3.68 -7.13
C VAL A 16 3.50 3.49 -6.95
N ASN A 17 2.76 3.21 -8.03
CA ASN A 17 1.32 2.92 -7.94
C ASN A 17 1.04 1.63 -7.19
N VAL A 18 1.85 0.58 -7.40
CA VAL A 18 1.75 -0.69 -6.67
C VAL A 18 2.06 -0.50 -5.19
N ASP A 19 3.10 0.27 -4.85
CA ASP A 19 3.42 0.65 -3.47
C ASP A 19 2.26 1.37 -2.80
N LEU A 20 1.63 2.31 -3.52
CA LEU A 20 0.45 3.03 -3.04
C LEU A 20 -0.70 2.06 -2.74
N ALA A 21 -1.02 1.15 -3.66
CA ALA A 21 -2.07 0.16 -3.48
C ALA A 21 -1.79 -0.76 -2.28
N ALA A 22 -0.55 -1.23 -2.12
CA ALA A 22 -0.14 -2.08 -1.00
C ALA A 22 -0.26 -1.34 0.34
N SER A 23 0.15 -0.07 0.37
CA SER A 23 0.05 0.77 1.57
C SER A 23 -1.41 1.05 1.97
N ASP A 24 -2.31 1.20 1.00
CA ASP A 24 -3.74 1.44 1.24
C ASP A 24 -4.43 0.20 1.82
N VAL A 25 -4.07 -1.00 1.37
CA VAL A 25 -4.56 -2.25 1.98
C VAL A 25 -4.13 -2.33 3.45
N ALA A 26 -2.83 -2.18 3.73
CA ALA A 26 -2.33 -2.23 5.10
C ALA A 26 -2.94 -1.13 6.00
N TYR A 27 -3.18 0.06 5.44
CA TYR A 27 -3.87 1.16 6.12
C TYR A 27 -5.30 0.79 6.48
N LYS A 28 -6.08 0.28 5.52
CA LYS A 28 -7.49 -0.12 5.73
C LYS A 28 -7.59 -1.26 6.75
N GLU A 29 -6.71 -2.27 6.66
CA GLU A 29 -6.60 -3.35 7.65
C GLU A 29 -6.36 -2.80 9.06
N ARG A 30 -5.39 -1.89 9.22
CA ARG A 30 -5.07 -1.27 10.53
C ARG A 30 -6.24 -0.49 11.10
N LEU A 31 -7.04 0.15 10.26
CA LEU A 31 -8.21 0.92 10.70
C LEU A 31 -9.47 0.06 10.89
N GLY A 32 -9.41 -1.25 10.64
CA GLY A 32 -10.58 -2.13 10.69
C GLY A 32 -11.61 -1.84 9.59
N LYS A 33 -11.19 -1.22 8.49
CA LYS A 33 -12.03 -1.01 7.31
C LYS A 33 -11.99 -2.26 6.43
N PRO A 34 -13.10 -2.62 5.76
CA PRO A 34 -13.12 -3.77 4.86
C PRO A 34 -12.20 -3.52 3.67
N VAL A 35 -11.34 -4.48 3.37
CA VAL A 35 -10.49 -4.51 2.18
C VAL A 35 -10.26 -5.95 1.75
N ILE A 36 -10.20 -6.20 0.44
CA ILE A 36 -9.93 -7.52 -0.15
C ILE A 36 -8.59 -7.40 -0.86
N ASP A 37 -7.52 -7.90 -0.24
CA ASP A 37 -6.16 -7.81 -0.77
C ASP A 37 -6.00 -8.52 -2.12
N ILE A 38 -6.63 -9.68 -2.30
CA ILE A 38 -6.65 -10.44 -3.55
C ILE A 38 -7.27 -9.63 -4.71
N GLU A 39 -8.31 -8.83 -4.45
CA GLU A 39 -8.93 -8.00 -5.48
C GLU A 39 -7.98 -6.88 -5.92
N VAL A 40 -7.30 -6.26 -4.95
CA VAL A 40 -6.31 -5.21 -5.22
C VAL A 40 -5.11 -5.77 -5.98
N GLU A 41 -4.66 -6.99 -5.66
CA GLU A 41 -3.58 -7.68 -6.37
C GLU A 41 -3.96 -7.96 -7.84
N ASN A 42 -5.18 -8.42 -8.11
CA ASN A 42 -5.68 -8.68 -9.47
C ASN A 42 -5.86 -7.39 -10.30
N GLN A 43 -5.99 -6.23 -9.65
CA GLN A 43 -6.02 -4.93 -10.32
C GLN A 43 -4.62 -4.43 -10.69
N GLN A 44 -3.57 -4.94 -10.04
CA GLN A 44 -2.19 -4.56 -10.37
C GLN A 44 -1.71 -5.25 -11.65
N PRO A 45 -0.72 -4.68 -12.35
CA PRO A 45 -0.08 -5.36 -13.47
C PRO A 45 0.50 -6.71 -13.04
N GLU A 46 0.25 -7.78 -13.82
CA GLU A 46 0.63 -9.16 -13.48
C GLU A 46 2.13 -9.31 -13.15
N HIS A 47 2.99 -8.62 -13.91
CA HIS A 47 4.43 -8.60 -13.71
C HIS A 47 4.89 -7.91 -12.41
N LEU A 48 4.00 -7.18 -11.72
CA LEU A 48 4.25 -6.53 -10.44
C LEU A 48 3.50 -7.20 -9.28
N GLY A 49 2.80 -8.32 -9.51
CA GLY A 49 2.07 -9.02 -8.44
C GLY A 49 2.99 -9.52 -7.33
N GLU A 50 4.19 -10.03 -7.68
CA GLU A 50 5.19 -10.42 -6.69
C GLU A 50 5.69 -9.20 -5.88
N TYR A 51 5.96 -8.09 -6.55
CA TYR A 51 6.36 -6.83 -5.91
C TYR A 51 5.27 -6.31 -4.97
N PHE A 52 3.99 -6.38 -5.36
CA PHE A 52 2.86 -6.01 -4.50
C PHE A 52 2.84 -6.82 -3.21
N ARG A 53 3.02 -8.15 -3.30
CA ARG A 53 3.01 -9.03 -2.11
C ARG A 53 4.15 -8.72 -1.15
N GLU A 54 5.36 -8.49 -1.66
CA GLU A 54 6.51 -8.07 -0.84
C GLU A 54 6.22 -6.74 -0.12
N ARG A 55 5.64 -5.78 -0.83
CA ARG A 55 5.32 -4.45 -0.30
C ARG A 55 4.19 -4.49 0.70
N LEU A 56 3.20 -5.33 0.47
CA LEU A 56 2.10 -5.53 1.41
C LEU A 56 2.61 -6.06 2.76
N VAL A 57 3.54 -7.02 2.75
CA VAL A 57 4.20 -7.50 3.98
C VAL A 57 4.95 -6.36 4.67
N TYR A 58 5.74 -5.57 3.92
CA TYR A 58 6.46 -4.42 4.46
C TYR A 58 5.51 -3.41 5.13
N TYR A 59 4.41 -3.03 4.48
CA TYR A 59 3.46 -2.05 5.01
C TYR A 59 2.61 -2.60 6.15
N ARG A 60 2.33 -3.91 6.20
CA ARG A 60 1.70 -4.57 7.35
C ARG A 60 2.60 -4.49 8.59
N GLU A 61 3.90 -4.74 8.43
CA GLU A 61 4.87 -4.57 9.51
C GLU A 61 5.01 -3.10 9.95
N LEU A 62 5.06 -2.17 8.99
CA LEU A 62 5.11 -0.74 9.28
C LEU A 62 3.86 -0.27 10.03
N SER A 63 2.69 -0.78 9.65
CA SER A 63 1.40 -0.44 10.25
C SER A 63 1.33 -0.79 11.73
N LYS A 64 2.07 -1.79 12.21
CA LYS A 64 2.14 -2.12 13.65
C LYS A 64 2.73 -0.99 14.50
N ARG A 65 3.51 -0.07 13.90
CA ARG A 65 4.14 1.07 14.57
C ARG A 65 3.25 2.32 14.57
N LEU A 66 2.13 2.29 13.87
CA LEU A 66 1.21 3.42 13.73
C LEU A 66 0.00 3.22 14.65
N PRO A 67 -0.60 4.32 15.15
CA PRO A 67 -1.79 4.24 15.98
C PRO A 67 -2.93 3.58 15.22
N LYS A 68 -3.78 2.84 15.92
CA LYS A 68 -4.90 2.13 15.30
C LYS A 68 -6.12 3.04 15.18
N GLY A 69 -7.00 2.75 14.22
CA GLY A 69 -8.15 3.62 13.93
C GLY A 69 -9.12 3.81 15.09
N TYR A 70 -9.14 2.87 16.04
CA TYR A 70 -10.01 2.91 17.21
C TYR A 70 -9.41 3.65 18.42
N GLU A 71 -8.14 4.07 18.36
CA GLU A 71 -7.47 4.80 19.46
C GLU A 71 -7.95 6.26 19.59
N TYR A 72 -8.67 6.78 18.58
CA TYR A 72 -9.26 8.12 18.59
C TYR A 72 -10.71 8.18 19.07
N ASN A 73 -11.34 7.03 19.39
CA ASN A 73 -12.73 6.98 19.89
C ASN A 73 -12.80 6.98 21.43
N GLN A 74 -11.71 7.39 22.10
CA GLN A 74 -11.67 7.58 23.55
C GLN A 74 -11.68 9.09 23.88
N GLU A 75 -12.77 9.77 23.55
CA GLU A 75 -13.15 11.06 24.15
C GLU A 75 -14.63 11.00 24.59
#